data_AF-A0AAN8F6M7-F1
#
_entry.id   AF-A0AAN8F6M7-F1
#
_cell.length_a   1.000
_cell.length_b   1.000
_cell.length_c   1.000
_cell.angle_alpha   90.00
_cell.angle_beta   90.00
_cell.angle_gamma   90.00
#
_symmetry.space_group_name_H-M   'P 1'
#
loop_
_entity.id
_entity.type
_entity.pdbx_description
1 polymer ?
#
loop_
_entity_poly.entity_id
_entity_poly.type
_entity_poly.pdbx_seq_one_letter_code
_entity_poly.pdbx_strand_id
1 'polypeptide(L)'
;RDIPVEDLDPVYLSSSVHKRRKLIVGIPVAERKTDYLMETLTSLFQNLEDGYRSEILFIVMFATIEISSSSVRNKTAAMQNRFADEIRGGLLQ
;
A
#
# COMPACT_ATOMS: atom_id res chain seq x y z
N ARG A 1 -9.32 -27.64 -8.17
CA ARG A 1 -8.24 -27.28 -7.22
C ARG A 1 -8.92 -26.43 -6.17
N ASP A 2 -9.21 -27.02 -5.02
CA ASP A 2 -9.95 -26.36 -3.95
C ASP A 2 -9.02 -25.40 -3.22
N ILE A 3 -9.39 -24.12 -3.20
CA ILE A 3 -8.73 -23.07 -2.42
C ILE A 3 -9.36 -23.11 -1.02
N PRO A 4 -8.57 -23.28 0.05
CA PRO A 4 -9.06 -23.23 1.43
C PRO A 4 -9.78 -21.91 1.75
N VAL A 5 -10.84 -21.98 2.56
CA VAL A 5 -11.75 -20.86 2.83
C VAL A 5 -11.09 -19.75 3.68
N GLU A 6 -9.98 -20.06 4.34
CA GLU A 6 -9.20 -19.14 5.18
C GLU A 6 -8.06 -18.39 4.44
N ASP A 7 -7.77 -18.74 3.17
CA ASP A 7 -6.64 -18.19 2.41
C ASP A 7 -6.91 -16.80 1.77
N LEU A 8 -8.04 -16.16 2.11
CA LEU A 8 -8.58 -14.96 1.44
C LEU A 8 -8.81 -13.73 2.34
N ASP A 9 -8.44 -13.75 3.62
CA ASP A 9 -8.63 -12.58 4.49
C ASP A 9 -7.41 -11.64 4.51
N PRO A 10 -7.46 -10.55 3.73
CA PRO A 10 -6.93 -9.29 4.24
C PRO A 10 -7.77 -8.09 3.79
N VAL A 11 -8.58 -7.48 4.67
CA VAL A 11 -9.15 -6.15 4.38
C VAL A 11 -9.45 -5.37 5.67
N TYR A 12 -8.76 -4.25 5.86
CA TYR A 12 -9.47 -3.02 6.21
C TYR A 12 -9.03 -1.92 5.24
N LEU A 13 -9.61 -1.98 4.04
CA LEU A 13 -9.68 -0.83 3.14
C LEU A 13 -10.32 0.28 3.96
N SER A 14 -9.53 1.29 4.33
CA SER A 14 -10.09 2.49 4.92
C SER A 14 -11.12 3.05 3.94
N SER A 15 -12.21 3.60 4.45
CA SER A 15 -13.25 4.27 3.65
C SER A 15 -12.68 5.56 3.07
N SER A 16 -11.67 5.47 2.21
CA SER A 16 -11.23 6.60 1.41
C SER A 16 -12.23 6.80 0.28
N VAL A 17 -12.31 8.05 -0.19
CA VAL A 17 -13.30 8.50 -1.18
C VAL A 17 -13.34 7.53 -2.36
N HIS A 18 -14.51 6.92 -2.61
CA HIS A 18 -14.73 6.02 -3.74
C HIS A 18 -14.57 6.79 -5.05
N LYS A 19 -13.32 6.88 -5.54
CA LYS A 19 -12.99 7.41 -6.86
C LYS A 19 -12.83 6.25 -7.82
N ARG A 20 -13.40 6.37 -9.02
CA ARG A 20 -13.23 5.39 -10.09
C ARG A 20 -11.75 5.36 -10.48
N ARG A 21 -11.06 4.26 -10.17
CA ARG A 21 -9.66 4.03 -10.56
C ARG A 21 -9.62 3.31 -11.90
N LYS A 22 -8.74 3.73 -12.80
CA LYS A 22 -8.46 3.05 -14.07
C LYS A 22 -7.36 1.99 -13.93
N LEU A 23 -6.46 2.13 -12.95
CA LEU A 23 -5.37 1.21 -12.71
C LEU A 23 -5.15 0.98 -11.22
N ILE A 24 -4.93 -0.28 -10.85
CA ILE A 24 -4.52 -0.69 -9.51
C ILE A 24 -3.15 -1.35 -9.62
N VAL A 25 -2.20 -0.89 -8.82
CA VAL A 25 -0.83 -1.42 -8.79
C VAL A 25 -0.56 -2.00 -7.41
N GLY A 26 -0.42 -3.32 -7.35
CA GLY A 26 0.00 -4.01 -6.13
C GLY A 26 1.52 -3.99 -5.96
N ILE A 27 2.00 -3.56 -4.80
CA ILE A 27 3.41 -3.51 -4.44
C ILE A 27 3.66 -4.52 -3.31
N PRO A 28 4.14 -5.74 -3.63
CA PRO A 28 4.48 -6.72 -2.61
C PRO A 28 5.77 -6.32 -1.87
N VAL A 29 5.71 -6.29 -0.54
CA VAL A 29 6.80 -5.93 0.35
C VAL A 29 7.10 -7.11 1.26
N ALA A 30 8.20 -7.80 0.99
CA ALA A 30 8.76 -8.79 1.91
C ALA A 30 9.70 -8.13 2.91
N GLU A 31 9.89 -8.76 4.06
CA GLU A 31 10.90 -8.34 5.02
C GLU A 31 12.31 -8.54 4.44
N ARG A 32 13.15 -7.51 4.59
CA ARG A 32 14.51 -7.46 4.03
C ARG A 32 15.46 -6.82 5.01
N LYS A 33 16.75 -7.19 4.92
CA LYS A 33 17.82 -6.58 5.71
C LYS A 33 17.95 -5.07 5.46
N THR A 34 17.67 -4.63 4.24
CA THR A 34 17.60 -3.21 3.88
C THR A 34 16.20 -2.91 3.35
N ASP A 35 15.55 -1.95 4.00
CA ASP A 35 14.23 -1.46 3.64
C ASP A 35 14.36 -0.30 2.64
N TYR A 36 13.65 -0.40 1.52
CA TYR A 36 13.63 0.62 0.47
C TYR A 36 12.21 1.09 0.17
N LEU A 37 11.22 0.68 0.97
CA LEU A 37 9.81 0.97 0.70
C LEU A 37 9.55 2.48 0.65
N MET A 38 10.08 3.22 1.63
CA MET A 38 9.84 4.66 1.74
C MET A 38 10.49 5.42 0.59
N GLU A 39 11.73 5.08 0.22
CA GLU A 39 12.43 5.67 -0.91
C GLU A 39 11.72 5.36 -2.23
N THR A 40 11.26 4.12 -2.40
CA THR A 40 10.54 3.68 -3.60
C THR A 40 9.23 4.44 -3.76
N LEU A 41 8.41 4.52 -2.70
CA LEU A 41 7.15 5.26 -2.73
C LEU A 41 7.39 6.77 -2.94
N THR A 42 8.42 7.33 -2.31
CA THR A 42 8.78 8.75 -2.52
C THR A 42 9.13 9.01 -3.97
N SER A 43 10.01 8.20 -4.57
CA SER A 43 10.42 8.36 -5.96
C SER A 43 9.23 8.17 -6.91
N LEU A 44 8.40 7.14 -6.66
CA LEU A 44 7.20 6.87 -7.44
C LEU A 44 6.25 8.07 -7.44
N PHE A 45 5.93 8.62 -6.27
CA PHE A 45 5.00 9.75 -6.18
C PHE A 45 5.59 11.07 -6.64
N GLN A 46 6.89 11.28 -6.55
CA GLN A 46 7.54 12.48 -7.10
C GLN A 46 7.55 12.50 -8.62
N ASN A 47 7.63 11.32 -9.25
CA ASN A 47 7.69 11.20 -10.71
C ASN A 47 6.33 10.87 -11.35
N LEU A 48 5.28 10.74 -10.55
CA LEU A 48 3.93 10.49 -11.04
C LEU A 48 3.24 11.80 -11.42
N GLU A 49 3.00 11.97 -12.71
CA GLU A 49 2.30 13.13 -13.26
C GLU A 49 0.88 13.29 -12.67
N ASP A 50 0.52 14.54 -12.37
CA ASP A 50 -0.71 14.87 -11.63
C ASP A 50 -1.99 14.34 -12.26
N GLY A 51 -2.04 14.29 -13.60
CA GLY A 51 -3.18 13.75 -14.34
C GLY A 51 -3.51 12.30 -13.97
N TYR A 52 -2.49 11.49 -13.68
CA TYR A 52 -2.65 10.07 -13.36
C TYR A 52 -2.97 9.82 -11.88
N ARG A 53 -2.65 10.75 -10.97
CA ARG A 53 -2.84 10.57 -9.51
C ARG A 53 -4.30 10.33 -9.12
N SER A 54 -5.24 10.83 -9.92
CA SER A 54 -6.67 10.63 -9.69
C SER A 54 -7.21 9.29 -10.22
N GLU A 55 -6.44 8.62 -11.08
CA GLU A 55 -6.86 7.43 -11.82
C GLU A 55 -6.18 6.15 -11.34
N ILE A 56 -5.07 6.26 -10.61
CA ILE A 56 -4.28 5.13 -10.12
C ILE A 56 -4.51 4.93 -8.61
N LEU A 57 -4.46 3.69 -8.16
CA LEU A 57 -4.36 3.30 -6.76
C LEU A 57 -3.17 2.34 -6.58
N PHE A 58 -2.26 2.67 -5.68
CA PHE A 58 -1.17 1.80 -5.25
C PHE A 58 -1.57 1.08 -3.96
N ILE A 59 -1.41 -0.23 -3.92
CA ILE A 59 -1.72 -1.08 -2.76
C ILE A 59 -0.43 -1.72 -2.28
N VAL A 60 0.00 -1.42 -1.06
CA VAL A 60 1.18 -2.04 -0.44
C VAL A 60 0.75 -3.32 0.28
N MET A 61 1.31 -4.45 -0.15
CA MET A 61 0.98 -5.76 0.38
C MET A 61 2.18 -6.32 1.14
N PHE A 62 2.07 -6.41 2.47
CA PHE A 62 3.15 -6.99 3.27
C PHE A 62 3.11 -8.52 3.17
N ALA A 63 4.15 -9.10 2.57
CA ALA A 63 4.38 -10.53 2.54
C ALA A 63 5.01 -10.96 3.88
N THR A 64 4.16 -11.16 4.89
CA THR A 64 4.53 -11.60 6.24
C THR A 64 3.68 -12.78 6.67
N ILE A 65 4.24 -13.64 7.51
CA ILE A 65 3.50 -14.71 8.20
C ILE A 65 2.88 -14.16 9.50
N GLU A 66 3.47 -13.10 10.07
CA GLU A 66 3.00 -12.43 11.29
C GLU A 66 2.52 -11.01 10.99
N ILE A 67 1.20 -10.87 10.88
CA ILE A 67 0.52 -9.59 10.60
C ILE A 67 0.73 -8.58 11.73
N SER A 68 0.87 -9.04 12.97
CA SER A 68 1.11 -8.21 14.16
C SER A 68 2.57 -7.90 14.43
N SER A 69 3.49 -8.24 13.50
CA SER A 69 4.90 -7.97 13.70
C SER A 69 5.16 -6.46 13.90
N SER A 70 6.10 -6.13 14.78
CA SER A 70 6.54 -4.75 14.99
C SER A 70 7.03 -4.11 13.69
N SER A 71 7.61 -4.91 12.79
CA SER A 71 8.05 -4.51 11.45
C SER A 71 6.90 -3.92 10.62
N VAL A 72 5.78 -4.65 10.50
CA VAL A 72 4.59 -4.18 9.76
C VAL A 72 4.02 -2.93 10.42
N ARG A 73 3.83 -2.93 11.75
CA ARG A 73 3.30 -1.75 12.46
C ARG A 73 4.15 -0.51 12.29
N ASN A 74 5.47 -0.65 12.39
CA ASN A 74 6.41 0.46 12.23
C ASN A 74 6.40 1.00 10.79
N LYS A 75 6.35 0.12 9.78
CA LYS A 75 6.25 0.52 8.37
C LYS A 75 4.91 1.21 8.08
N THR A 76 3.80 0.69 8.57
CA THR A 76 2.48 1.32 8.44
C THR A 76 2.46 2.70 9.09
N ALA A 77 3.01 2.84 10.30
CA ALA A 77 3.11 4.15 10.96
C ALA A 77 3.99 5.13 10.17
N ALA A 78 5.13 4.67 9.65
CA ALA A 78 6.00 5.49 8.80
C ALA A 78 5.29 5.94 7.51
N MET A 79 4.53 5.06 6.87
CA MET A 79 3.72 5.38 5.70
C MET A 79 2.63 6.40 6.02
N GLN A 80 1.89 6.20 7.11
CA GLN A 80 0.84 7.12 7.54
C GLN A 80 1.38 8.52 7.84
N ASN A 81 2.58 8.62 8.41
CA ASN A 81 3.20 9.91 8.69
C ASN A 81 3.75 10.58 7.42
N ARG A 82 4.39 9.82 6.52
CA ARG A 82 5.10 10.38 5.37
C ARG A 82 4.22 10.60 4.13
N PHE A 83 3.19 9.79 3.96
CA PHE A 83 2.31 9.77 2.78
C PHE A 83 0.85 10.03 3.15
N ALA A 84 0.62 10.83 4.19
CA ALA A 84 -0.71 11.12 4.71
C ALA A 84 -1.65 11.68 3.63
N ASP A 85 -1.12 12.52 2.73
CA ASP A 85 -1.90 13.16 1.68
C ASP A 85 -2.20 12.19 0.52
N GLU A 86 -1.26 11.32 0.14
CA GLU A 86 -1.50 10.26 -0.82
C GLU A 86 -2.53 9.25 -0.30
N ILE A 87 -2.48 8.91 0.98
CA ILE A 87 -3.47 8.04 1.63
C ILE A 87 -4.84 8.72 1.68
N ARG A 88 -4.91 9.99 2.13
CA ARG A 88 -6.16 10.76 2.19
C ARG A 88 -6.78 10.97 0.80
N GLY A 89 -5.93 11.18 -0.21
CA GLY A 89 -6.32 11.31 -1.62
C GLY A 89 -6.72 9.99 -2.30
N GLY A 90 -6.50 8.86 -1.62
CA GLY A 90 -6.76 7.52 -2.10
C GLY A 90 -5.80 7.06 -3.21
N LEU A 91 -4.62 7.68 -3.31
CA LEU A 91 -3.55 7.24 -4.22
C LEU A 91 -2.79 6.04 -3.65
N LEU A 92 -2.69 5.93 -2.32
CA LEU A 92 -1.98 4.87 -1.61
C LEU A 92 -2.88 4.18 -0.59
N GLN A 93 -2.83 2.85 -0.53
CA GLN A 93 -3.43 1.99 0.49
C GLN A 93 -2.45 0.94 0.99
#